data_AF-A0A0C5VBY1-F1
#
_entry.id   AF-A0A0C5VBY1-F1
#
_cell.length_a   1.000
_cell.length_b   1.000
_cell.length_c   1.000
_cell.angle_alpha   90.00
_cell.angle_beta   90.00
_cell.angle_gamma   90.00
#
_symmetry.space_group_name_H-M   'P 1'
#
loop_
_entity.id
_entity.type
_entity.pdbx_description
1 polymer ?
#
loop_
_entity_poly.entity_id
_entity_poly.type
_entity_poly.pdbx_seq_one_letter_code
_entity_poly.pdbx_strand_id
1 'polypeptide(L)'
;MKYHYLLPFIAIGAFTGCATAPTELKDVEAISYADTVYLKQEDVFSAFNAYETKINNRVNRLEYQVNELESRLENMATSADNNSTVEIVDGSRKQWACTLTHSEKRFMAQSLNKAAATFNVINKCLAGGVDDFYCQERDVVCSDE
;
A
#
# COMPACT_ATOMS: atom_id res chain seq x y z
N MET A 1 -2.81 40.94 -39.18
CA MET A 1 -1.50 40.80 -38.52
C MET A 1 -1.48 41.67 -37.28
N LYS A 2 -1.02 41.11 -36.15
CA LYS A 2 -0.62 41.76 -34.89
C LYS A 2 -1.69 42.57 -34.15
N TYR A 3 -2.30 41.92 -33.15
CA TYR A 3 -2.93 42.60 -32.02
C TYR A 3 -1.82 43.00 -31.03
N HIS A 4 -1.62 44.31 -30.85
CA HIS A 4 -0.83 44.87 -29.75
C HIS A 4 -1.80 45.26 -28.63
N TYR A 5 -1.79 44.48 -27.55
CA TYR A 5 -2.39 44.87 -26.30
C TYR A 5 -1.41 45.81 -25.56
N LEU A 6 -1.72 47.09 -25.59
CA LEU A 6 -1.17 48.12 -24.71
C LEU A 6 -1.72 47.87 -23.30
N LEU A 7 -0.84 47.47 -22.37
CA LEU A 7 -1.14 47.50 -20.94
C LEU A 7 -1.07 48.96 -20.44
N PRO A 8 -1.98 49.39 -19.56
CA PRO A 8 -2.03 50.77 -19.09
C PRO A 8 -0.91 51.03 -18.08
N PHE A 9 -0.04 52.00 -18.40
CA PHE A 9 0.84 52.64 -17.43
C PHE A 9 -0.01 53.41 -16.42
N ILE A 10 -0.09 52.92 -15.19
CA ILE A 10 -0.62 53.70 -14.07
C ILE A 10 0.48 54.70 -13.67
N ALA A 11 0.22 55.97 -13.97
CA ALA A 11 0.95 57.10 -13.45
C ALA A 11 0.73 57.19 -11.93
N ILE A 12 1.82 57.21 -11.15
CA ILE A 12 1.78 57.61 -9.74
C ILE A 12 2.81 58.72 -9.54
N GLY A 13 2.29 59.94 -9.42
CA GLY A 13 2.75 60.98 -8.49
C GLY A 13 4.12 61.58 -8.71
N ALA A 14 4.16 62.71 -9.42
CA ALA A 14 5.23 63.69 -9.26
C ALA A 14 5.16 64.29 -7.84
N PHE A 15 6.09 63.92 -6.96
CA PHE A 15 6.41 64.70 -5.76
C PHE A 15 7.51 65.70 -6.12
N THR A 16 7.14 66.96 -6.27
CA THR A 16 8.05 68.11 -6.23
C THR A 16 8.38 68.44 -4.78
N GLY A 17 9.67 68.49 -4.41
CA GLY A 17 10.10 69.33 -3.29
C GLY A 17 11.24 68.81 -2.41
N CYS A 18 12.38 69.48 -2.55
CA CYS A 18 13.37 69.83 -1.52
C CYS A 18 14.48 68.83 -1.14
N ALA A 19 15.69 69.40 -1.12
CA ALA A 19 16.99 68.77 -0.93
C ALA A 19 17.22 68.23 0.49
N THR A 20 17.95 67.12 0.62
CA THR A 20 19.25 66.99 1.34
C THR A 20 19.61 65.52 1.59
N ALA A 21 20.92 65.25 1.51
CA ALA A 21 21.67 64.06 1.91
C ALA A 21 21.55 62.77 1.05
N PRO A 22 22.68 62.25 0.51
CA PRO A 22 22.72 60.87 0.03
C PRO A 22 22.74 59.95 1.26
N THR A 23 21.59 59.39 1.64
CA THR A 23 21.59 58.19 2.47
C THR A 23 22.13 57.05 1.63
N GLU A 24 23.29 56.52 2.04
CA GLU A 24 23.80 55.23 1.59
C GLU A 24 22.65 54.21 1.57
N LEU A 25 22.30 53.76 0.37
CA LEU A 25 21.51 52.54 0.22
C LEU A 25 22.40 51.43 0.78
N LYS A 26 22.09 50.98 2.00
CA LYS A 26 22.53 49.67 2.48
C LYS A 26 22.27 48.66 1.37
N ASP A 27 23.28 47.85 1.10
CA ASP A 27 23.21 46.68 0.22
C ASP A 27 21.96 45.86 0.54
N VAL A 28 20.85 46.13 -0.16
CA VAL A 28 19.75 45.21 -0.29
C VAL A 28 20.11 44.42 -1.53
N GLU A 29 20.83 43.33 -1.29
CA GLU A 29 21.11 42.28 -2.26
C GLU A 29 19.77 41.92 -2.91
N ALA A 30 19.58 42.41 -4.14
CA ALA A 30 18.41 42.12 -4.93
C ALA A 30 18.52 40.65 -5.35
N ILE A 31 18.06 39.75 -4.48
CA ILE A 31 17.90 38.34 -4.83
C ILE A 31 16.97 38.34 -6.03
N SER A 32 17.54 38.06 -7.19
CA SER A 32 16.83 37.99 -8.46
C SER A 32 15.68 37.00 -8.29
N TYR A 33 14.49 37.34 -8.82
CA TYR A 33 13.37 36.40 -8.84
C TYR A 33 13.77 35.04 -9.45
N ALA A 34 14.74 35.02 -10.37
CA ALA A 34 15.31 33.79 -10.90
C ALA A 34 15.99 32.95 -9.81
N ASP A 35 16.83 33.55 -8.96
CA ASP A 35 17.55 32.84 -7.89
C ASP A 35 16.59 32.23 -6.87
N THR A 36 15.49 32.93 -6.54
CA THR A 36 14.45 32.37 -5.64
C THR A 36 13.68 31.20 -6.26
N VAL A 37 13.56 31.14 -7.59
CA VAL A 37 12.91 30.03 -8.31
C VAL A 37 13.86 28.85 -8.43
N TYR A 38 15.16 29.10 -8.69
CA TYR A 38 16.18 28.06 -8.74
C TYR A 38 16.38 27.36 -7.38
N LEU A 39 16.45 28.12 -6.28
CA LEU A 39 16.58 27.55 -4.93
C LEU A 39 15.36 26.70 -4.55
N LYS A 40 14.14 27.17 -4.86
CA LYS A 40 12.92 26.38 -4.64
C LYS A 40 12.87 25.11 -5.50
N GLN A 41 13.44 25.15 -6.69
CA GLN A 41 13.50 23.99 -7.57
C GLN A 41 14.50 22.94 -7.06
N GLU A 42 15.66 23.36 -6.57
CA GLU A 42 16.68 22.50 -5.97
C GLU A 42 16.16 21.80 -4.70
N ASP A 43 15.47 22.53 -3.83
CA ASP A 43 14.84 21.98 -2.62
C ASP A 43 13.80 20.90 -2.94
N VAL A 44 13.00 21.11 -3.99
CA VAL A 44 11.99 20.15 -4.45
C VAL A 44 12.65 18.90 -5.04
N PHE A 45 13.72 19.05 -5.82
CA PHE A 45 14.48 17.90 -6.35
C PHE A 45 15.16 17.09 -5.23
N SER A 46 15.73 17.77 -4.25
CA SER A 46 16.34 17.13 -3.08
C SER A 46 15.31 16.34 -2.26
N ALA A 47 14.15 16.94 -1.99
CA ALA A 47 13.04 16.27 -1.33
C ALA A 47 12.54 15.05 -2.13
N PHE A 48 12.42 15.19 -3.45
CA PHE A 48 12.01 14.09 -4.34
C PHE A 48 12.98 12.92 -4.28
N ASN A 49 14.29 13.17 -4.41
CA ASN A 49 15.33 12.14 -4.31
C ASN A 49 15.33 11.44 -2.93
N ALA A 50 15.06 12.19 -1.85
CA ALA A 50 14.95 11.62 -0.51
C ALA A 50 13.73 10.70 -0.39
N TYR A 51 12.58 11.09 -0.97
CA TYR A 51 11.40 10.24 -1.03
C TYR A 51 11.62 8.99 -1.89
N GLU A 52 12.24 9.13 -3.05
CA GLU A 52 12.60 8.01 -3.94
C GLU A 52 13.50 7.00 -3.22
N THR A 53 14.54 7.48 -2.55
CA THR A 53 15.44 6.63 -1.76
C THR A 53 14.69 5.89 -0.64
N LYS A 54 13.79 6.59 0.06
CA LYS A 54 12.99 6.00 1.14
C LYS A 54 12.02 4.94 0.61
N ILE A 55 11.43 5.16 -0.55
CA ILE A 55 10.54 4.20 -1.21
C ILE A 55 11.35 2.97 -1.66
N ASN A 56 12.48 3.16 -2.33
CA ASN A 56 13.35 2.05 -2.76
C ASN A 56 13.80 1.18 -1.58
N ASN A 57 14.18 1.78 -0.45
CA ASN A 57 14.53 1.03 0.75
C ASN A 57 13.35 0.22 1.32
N ARG A 58 12.12 0.75 1.24
CA ARG A 58 10.92 0.01 1.65
C ARG A 58 10.61 -1.13 0.70
N VAL A 59 10.75 -0.91 -0.61
CA VAL A 59 10.56 -1.95 -1.64
C VAL A 59 11.55 -3.09 -1.43
N ASN A 60 12.84 -2.80 -1.32
CA ASN A 60 13.86 -3.82 -1.09
C ASN A 60 13.62 -4.63 0.19
N ARG A 61 13.16 -3.98 1.26
CA ARG A 61 12.80 -4.67 2.50
C ARG A 61 11.61 -5.59 2.32
N LEU A 62 10.58 -5.15 1.58
CA LEU A 62 9.41 -5.96 1.30
C LEU A 62 9.77 -7.16 0.41
N GLU A 63 10.60 -6.97 -0.62
CA GLU A 63 11.10 -8.06 -1.47
C GLU A 63 11.86 -9.10 -0.64
N TYR A 64 12.71 -8.67 0.29
CA TYR A 64 13.38 -9.59 1.22
C TYR A 64 12.39 -10.39 2.07
N GLN A 65 11.37 -9.72 2.63
CA GLN A 65 10.35 -10.38 3.45
C GLN A 65 9.51 -11.37 2.63
N VAL A 66 9.19 -11.05 1.37
CA VAL A 66 8.49 -11.95 0.46
C VAL A 66 9.34 -13.19 0.20
N ASN A 67 10.61 -13.03 -0.17
CA ASN A 67 11.50 -14.17 -0.42
C ASN A 67 11.67 -15.06 0.82
N GLU A 68 11.77 -14.46 2.01
CA GLU A 68 11.84 -15.21 3.27
C GLU A 68 10.55 -16.01 3.53
N LEU A 69 9.39 -15.40 3.31
CA LEU A 69 8.10 -16.06 3.46
C LEU A 69 7.91 -17.18 2.45
N GLU A 70 8.29 -16.99 1.18
CA GLU A 70 8.27 -18.03 0.15
C GLU A 70 9.13 -19.22 0.54
N SER A 71 10.36 -18.99 1.02
CA SER A 71 11.23 -20.06 1.49
C SER A 71 10.65 -20.81 2.70
N ARG A 72 10.05 -20.09 3.65
CA ARG A 72 9.36 -20.73 4.78
C ARG A 72 8.16 -21.56 4.33
N LEU A 73 7.43 -21.09 3.33
CA LEU A 73 6.27 -21.79 2.77
C LEU A 73 6.70 -23.06 2.03
N GLU A 74 7.79 -23.02 1.26
CA GLU A 74 8.39 -24.19 0.61
C GLU A 74 8.87 -25.23 1.63
N ASN A 75 9.54 -24.79 2.70
CA ASN A 75 9.96 -25.66 3.79
C ASN A 75 8.78 -26.30 4.53
N MET A 76 7.70 -25.54 4.76
CA MET A 76 6.46 -26.06 5.33
C MET A 76 5.76 -27.07 4.41
N ALA A 77 5.71 -26.80 3.09
CA ALA A 77 5.14 -27.72 2.12
C ALA A 77 5.92 -29.05 2.09
N THR A 78 7.25 -28.97 2.05
CA THR A 78 8.13 -30.15 2.10
C THR A 78 7.95 -30.95 3.40
N SER A 79 7.82 -30.26 4.54
CA SER A 79 7.57 -30.90 5.84
C SER A 79 6.19 -31.55 5.90
N ALA A 80 5.17 -30.94 5.29
CA ALA A 80 3.83 -31.49 5.21
C ALA A 80 3.77 -32.75 4.32
N ASP A 81 4.49 -32.78 3.20
CA ASP A 81 4.59 -33.97 2.34
C ASP A 81 5.33 -35.12 3.04
N ASN A 82 6.41 -34.82 3.78
CA ASN A 82 7.13 -35.80 4.58
C ASN A 82 6.31 -36.31 5.77
N ASN A 83 5.44 -35.49 6.37
CA ASN A 83 4.54 -35.94 7.43
C ASN A 83 3.31 -36.69 6.88
N SER A 84 2.87 -36.34 5.67
CA SER A 84 1.78 -37.02 4.96
C SER A 84 2.12 -38.47 4.63
N THR A 85 3.38 -38.77 4.31
CA THR A 85 3.85 -40.16 4.06
C THR A 85 3.99 -41.01 5.33
N VAL A 86 4.28 -40.41 6.49
CA VAL A 86 4.36 -41.13 7.78
C VAL A 86 2.96 -41.49 8.31
N GLU A 87 1.94 -40.67 8.06
CA GLU A 87 0.58 -40.94 8.52
C GLU A 87 -0.21 -41.94 7.64
N ILE A 88 0.33 -42.49 6.53
CA ILE A 88 -0.38 -43.51 5.72
C ILE A 88 -0.30 -44.90 6.39
N VAL A 89 0.50 -45.07 7.45
CA VAL A 89 0.70 -46.37 8.11
C VAL A 89 -0.28 -46.63 9.26
N ASP A 90 -1.06 -45.65 9.73
CA ASP A 90 -2.02 -45.87 10.82
C ASP A 90 -3.46 -45.62 10.35
N GLY A 91 -4.15 -46.72 10.03
CA GLY A 91 -5.49 -46.72 9.48
C GLY A 91 -6.54 -46.31 10.51
N SER A 92 -6.76 -45.00 10.66
CA SER A 92 -7.98 -44.34 11.18
C SER A 92 -7.79 -42.82 11.15
N ARG A 93 -7.46 -42.21 10.00
CA ARG A 93 -7.38 -40.75 9.94
C ARG A 93 -8.79 -40.18 10.01
N LYS A 94 -9.19 -39.68 11.18
CA LYS A 94 -10.45 -38.96 11.40
C LYS A 94 -10.58 -37.84 10.38
N GLN A 95 -11.63 -37.89 9.57
CA GLN A 95 -11.88 -36.89 8.54
C GLN A 95 -12.91 -35.89 9.07
N TRP A 96 -12.57 -34.60 9.05
CA TRP A 96 -13.48 -33.55 9.46
C TRP A 96 -14.34 -33.13 8.28
N ALA A 97 -15.65 -33.22 8.43
CA ALA A 97 -16.63 -32.69 7.49
C ALA A 97 -17.20 -31.38 8.03
N CYS A 98 -16.86 -30.26 7.39
CA CYS A 98 -17.35 -28.94 7.76
C CYS A 98 -18.42 -28.46 6.77
N THR A 99 -19.43 -27.77 7.28
CA THR A 99 -20.53 -27.18 6.52
C THR A 99 -20.81 -25.76 7.00
N LEU A 100 -21.03 -24.84 6.06
CA LEU A 100 -21.61 -23.52 6.32
C LEU A 100 -22.86 -23.37 5.46
N THR A 101 -23.97 -22.99 6.08
CA THR A 101 -25.24 -22.77 5.38
C THR A 101 -25.65 -21.33 5.54
N HIS A 102 -25.82 -20.63 4.43
CA HIS A 102 -26.31 -19.26 4.42
C HIS A 102 -27.46 -19.13 3.42
N SER A 103 -28.62 -18.69 3.90
CA SER A 103 -29.87 -18.67 3.14
C SER A 103 -30.17 -20.06 2.56
N GLU A 104 -30.08 -20.24 1.23
CA GLU A 104 -30.32 -21.51 0.53
C GLU A 104 -29.02 -22.17 0.01
N LYS A 105 -27.87 -21.53 0.21
CA LYS A 105 -26.57 -22.04 -0.24
C LYS A 105 -25.89 -22.82 0.89
N ARG A 106 -25.45 -24.03 0.57
CA ARG A 106 -24.68 -24.89 1.47
C ARG A 106 -23.28 -25.10 0.91
N PHE A 107 -22.28 -24.77 1.72
CA PHE A 107 -20.87 -24.92 1.40
C PHE A 107 -20.29 -26.03 2.26
N MET A 108 -19.62 -26.99 1.63
CA MET A 108 -19.05 -28.15 2.33
C MET A 108 -17.60 -28.39 1.91
N ALA A 109 -16.78 -28.80 2.88
CA ALA A 109 -15.44 -29.29 2.63
C ALA A 109 -15.07 -30.35 3.67
N GLN A 110 -14.26 -31.30 3.24
CA GLN A 110 -13.68 -32.31 4.12
C GLN A 110 -12.16 -32.16 4.14
N SER A 111 -11.55 -32.42 5.28
CA SER A 111 -10.10 -32.48 5.42
C SER A 111 -9.73 -33.32 6.64
N LEU A 112 -8.53 -33.90 6.62
CA LEU A 112 -7.94 -34.55 7.79
C LEU A 112 -7.65 -33.55 8.93
N ASN A 113 -7.61 -32.26 8.62
CA ASN A 113 -7.43 -31.18 9.59
C ASN A 113 -8.71 -30.32 9.67
N LYS A 114 -9.28 -30.19 10.87
CA LYS A 114 -10.49 -29.39 11.12
C LYS A 114 -10.36 -27.95 10.62
N ALA A 115 -9.24 -27.29 10.91
CA ALA A 115 -9.02 -25.90 10.49
C ALA A 115 -8.92 -25.77 8.96
N ALA A 116 -8.30 -26.76 8.30
CA ALA A 116 -8.26 -26.80 6.84
C ALA A 116 -9.66 -27.02 6.22
N ALA A 117 -10.48 -27.88 6.81
CA ALA A 117 -11.87 -28.07 6.40
C ALA A 117 -12.70 -26.79 6.59
N THR A 118 -12.56 -26.12 7.73
CA THR A 118 -13.19 -24.82 8.02
C THR A 118 -12.79 -23.75 7.01
N PHE A 119 -11.49 -23.59 6.76
CA PHE A 119 -10.96 -22.60 5.81
C PHE A 119 -11.49 -22.85 4.40
N ASN A 120 -11.51 -24.11 3.96
CA ASN A 120 -12.03 -24.47 2.64
C ASN A 120 -13.53 -24.19 2.49
N VAL A 121 -14.34 -24.39 3.55
CA VAL A 121 -15.76 -24.02 3.55
C VAL A 121 -15.95 -22.52 3.44
N ILE A 122 -15.18 -21.73 4.19
CA ILE A 122 -15.24 -20.26 4.16
C ILE A 122 -14.85 -19.73 2.78
N ASN A 123 -13.76 -20.24 2.18
CA ASN A 123 -13.36 -19.84 0.83
C ASN A 123 -14.42 -20.18 -0.21
N LYS A 124 -15.08 -21.34 -0.08
CA LYS A 124 -16.20 -21.70 -0.96
C LYS A 124 -17.41 -20.78 -0.76
N CYS A 125 -17.68 -20.34 0.46
CA CYS A 125 -18.73 -19.37 0.79
C CYS A 125 -18.48 -18.03 0.08
N LEU A 126 -17.26 -17.48 0.22
CA LEU A 126 -16.83 -16.24 -0.43
C LEU A 126 -16.85 -16.35 -1.96
N ALA A 127 -16.30 -17.45 -2.51
CA ALA A 127 -16.33 -17.73 -3.94
C ALA A 127 -17.76 -17.91 -4.49
N GLY A 128 -18.70 -18.32 -3.62
CA GLY A 128 -20.13 -18.40 -3.92
C GLY A 128 -20.86 -17.05 -3.96
N GLY A 129 -20.12 -15.94 -3.79
CA GLY A 129 -20.66 -14.58 -3.80
C GLY A 129 -21.42 -14.21 -2.53
N VAL A 130 -21.15 -14.90 -1.41
CA VAL A 130 -21.68 -14.54 -0.10
C VAL A 130 -20.72 -13.54 0.56
N ASP A 131 -21.29 -12.51 1.18
CA ASP A 131 -20.54 -11.45 1.85
C ASP A 131 -19.70 -12.00 3.01
N ASP A 132 -18.52 -11.41 3.23
CA ASP A 132 -17.54 -11.88 4.22
C ASP A 132 -18.09 -11.84 5.65
N PHE A 133 -19.04 -10.95 5.91
CA PHE A 133 -19.76 -10.89 7.17
C PHE A 133 -20.46 -12.21 7.52
N TYR A 134 -20.94 -12.96 6.52
CA TYR A 134 -21.65 -14.23 6.71
C TYR A 134 -20.77 -15.47 6.50
N CYS A 135 -19.55 -15.31 5.97
CA CYS A 135 -18.59 -16.39 5.77
C CYS A 135 -17.57 -16.43 6.92
N GLN A 136 -18.04 -16.56 8.16
CA GLN A 136 -17.17 -16.57 9.34
C GLN A 136 -17.01 -17.97 9.95
N GLU A 137 -15.87 -18.20 10.59
CA GLU A 137 -15.56 -19.49 11.24
C GLU A 137 -16.58 -19.90 12.30
N ARG A 138 -17.15 -18.93 13.04
CA ARG A 138 -18.20 -19.21 14.04
C ARG A 138 -19.49 -19.81 13.45
N ASP A 139 -19.72 -19.61 12.16
CA ASP A 139 -20.92 -20.06 11.45
C ASP A 139 -20.69 -21.41 10.74
N VAL A 140 -19.48 -21.98 10.86
CA VAL A 140 -19.11 -23.29 10.31
C VAL A 140 -19.39 -24.39 11.34
N VAL A 141 -20.18 -25.39 10.94
CA VAL A 141 -20.44 -26.61 11.72
C VAL A 141 -19.56 -27.73 11.20
N CYS A 142 -18.77 -28.36 12.08
CA CYS A 142 -17.90 -29.48 11.73
C CYS A 142 -18.21 -30.72 12.57
N SER A 143 -18.25 -31.88 11.92
CA SER A 143 -18.33 -33.20 12.56
C SER A 143 -17.10 -34.04 12.21
N ASP A 144 -16.68 -34.91 13.13
CA ASP A 144 -15.74 -35.99 12.83
C ASP A 144 -16.48 -37.19 12.22
N GLU A 145 -15.99 -37.65 11.06
CA GLU A 145 -16.40 -38.89 10.37
C GLU A 145 -15.38 -40.00 10.59
#